data_AF-A0A239JJV5-F1
#
_entry.id   AF-A0A239JJV5-F1
#
_cell.length_a   1.000
_cell.length_b   1.000
_cell.length_c   1.000
_cell.angle_alpha   90.00
_cell.angle_beta   90.00
_cell.angle_gamma   90.00
#
_symmetry.space_group_name_H-M   'P 1'
#
loop_
_entity.id
_entity.type
_entity.pdbx_description
1 polymer ?
#
loop_
_entity_poly.entity_id
_entity_poly.type
_entity_poly.pdbx_seq_one_letter_code
_entity_poly.pdbx_strand_id
1 'polypeptide(L)'
;MKRIILSVAMVLATLPNVVAQESTPELESRPAQVSVVPGIGTNGLNGSAYRQPFSFNLLGGSNGGVNGFELGGILNIDRAFATGLQIGGLANIVQGPVRGLQIGGVVNTAASELIGLQIGGVANLVKGSVSGLQLGGVVNAASESVDGAQISGVVNIAQQVDGLQLGVVNLAGTAKGLQLGVVNIADSAGEMIGVLNIARKNGYYRGELWAGETFYGNAAFKMGTKKFYTIFALGWQQRDEVYRLGYGLGFGAALGRVAGVDLNLDLLNYQVSEERMWMSNSTNLMQQARLVATIGIGGRKAVLIGTTFNVFESDFKNSGEGTGMDLAAKTIYSKIHRDTRVTMWPGLNAGFRF
;
A
#
# COMPACT_ATOMS: atom_id res chain seq x y z
N MET A 1 10.08 -14.03 -1.39
CA MET A 1 8.66 -13.62 -1.35
C MET A 1 7.72 -14.80 -1.44
N LYS A 2 7.88 -15.73 -2.41
CA LYS A 2 7.13 -17.00 -2.41
C LYS A 2 7.05 -17.63 -1.02
N ARG A 3 8.17 -17.79 -0.30
CA ARG A 3 8.18 -18.33 1.07
C ARG A 3 7.36 -17.52 2.10
N ILE A 4 7.37 -16.18 2.07
CA ILE A 4 6.62 -15.34 3.03
C ILE A 4 5.12 -15.37 2.72
N ILE A 5 4.76 -15.26 1.43
CA ILE A 5 3.37 -15.42 0.97
C ILE A 5 2.88 -16.84 1.26
N LEU A 6 3.73 -17.87 1.04
CA LEU A 6 3.46 -19.24 1.45
C LEU A 6 3.34 -19.39 2.96
N SER A 7 4.12 -18.68 3.78
CA SER A 7 4.03 -18.74 5.24
C SER A 7 2.74 -18.09 5.74
N VAL A 8 2.35 -16.94 5.18
CA VAL A 8 1.05 -16.34 5.50
C VAL A 8 -0.08 -17.23 4.99
N ALA A 9 -0.02 -17.72 3.76
CA ALA A 9 -0.96 -18.71 3.23
C ALA A 9 -0.99 -20.01 4.07
N MET A 10 0.11 -20.42 4.67
CA MET A 10 0.21 -21.58 5.56
C MET A 10 -0.45 -21.29 6.91
N VAL A 11 -0.26 -20.09 7.49
CA VAL A 11 -1.02 -19.64 8.68
C VAL A 11 -2.51 -19.54 8.35
N LEU A 12 -2.87 -19.03 7.17
CA LEU A 12 -4.25 -19.01 6.68
C LEU A 12 -4.82 -20.41 6.43
N ALA A 13 -3.96 -21.38 6.07
CA ALA A 13 -4.32 -22.79 5.93
C ALA A 13 -4.38 -23.55 7.28
N THR A 14 -3.98 -22.94 8.40
CA THR A 14 -4.23 -23.52 9.74
C THR A 14 -5.63 -23.28 10.26
N LEU A 15 -6.41 -22.39 9.62
CA LEU A 15 -7.87 -22.35 9.76
C LEU A 15 -8.45 -23.55 8.96
N PRO A 16 -9.39 -24.29 9.56
CA PRO A 16 -9.41 -25.76 9.59
C PRO A 16 -9.09 -26.43 8.25
N ASN A 17 -8.03 -27.23 8.26
CA ASN A 17 -7.76 -28.26 7.27
C ASN A 17 -8.88 -29.30 7.30
N VAL A 18 -9.87 -29.12 6.45
CA VAL A 18 -10.71 -30.19 5.97
C VAL A 18 -10.45 -30.28 4.48
N VAL A 19 -9.98 -31.46 4.10
CA VAL A 19 -9.58 -31.87 2.76
C VAL A 19 -10.53 -31.31 1.71
N ALA A 20 -10.00 -30.53 0.75
CA ALA A 20 -10.71 -30.18 -0.46
C ALA A 20 -10.89 -31.46 -1.27
N GLN A 21 -12.14 -31.90 -1.43
CA GLN A 21 -12.49 -33.00 -2.33
C GLN A 21 -12.94 -32.38 -3.66
N GLU A 22 -12.20 -32.64 -4.74
CA GLU A 22 -12.40 -32.07 -6.09
C GLU A 22 -13.69 -32.53 -6.81
N SER A 23 -14.56 -33.30 -6.16
CA SER A 23 -15.88 -33.63 -6.67
C SER A 23 -16.92 -32.79 -5.94
N THR A 24 -17.60 -31.86 -6.63
CA THR A 24 -18.85 -31.27 -6.11
C THR A 24 -19.75 -32.44 -5.72
N PRO A 25 -20.06 -32.66 -4.43
CA PRO A 25 -20.88 -33.79 -4.03
C PRO A 25 -22.22 -33.68 -4.76
N GLU A 26 -22.83 -34.79 -5.15
CA GLU A 26 -24.25 -34.78 -5.52
C GLU A 26 -25.05 -34.40 -4.27
N LEU A 27 -25.39 -33.11 -4.16
CA LEU A 27 -26.16 -32.57 -3.05
C LEU A 27 -27.65 -32.69 -3.36
N GLU A 28 -28.40 -33.34 -2.47
CA GLU A 28 -29.84 -33.46 -2.60
C GLU A 28 -30.50 -32.09 -2.34
N SER A 29 -31.50 -31.72 -3.15
CA SER A 29 -32.13 -30.40 -3.06
C SER A 29 -33.17 -30.35 -1.94
N ARG A 30 -33.09 -29.31 -1.11
CA ARG A 30 -34.11 -28.97 -0.11
C ARG A 30 -34.56 -27.51 -0.32
N PRO A 31 -35.83 -27.18 -0.06
CA PRO A 31 -36.34 -25.83 -0.29
C PRO A 31 -35.78 -24.79 0.70
N ALA A 32 -35.53 -25.20 1.94
CA ALA A 32 -34.97 -24.32 2.97
C ALA A 32 -34.33 -25.13 4.11
N GLN A 33 -33.48 -24.47 4.89
CA GLN A 33 -32.98 -24.96 6.17
C GLN A 33 -33.25 -23.95 7.28
N VAL A 34 -33.64 -24.46 8.45
CA VAL A 34 -33.53 -23.79 9.74
C VAL A 34 -32.65 -24.64 10.66
N SER A 35 -31.63 -24.03 11.28
CA SER A 35 -30.73 -24.68 12.24
C SER A 35 -30.48 -23.79 13.47
N VAL A 36 -30.34 -24.43 14.64
CA VAL A 36 -29.93 -23.73 15.86
C VAL A 36 -28.41 -23.77 15.98
N VAL A 37 -27.84 -24.97 15.89
CA VAL A 37 -26.41 -25.26 15.86
C VAL A 37 -26.18 -26.38 14.84
N PRO A 38 -24.96 -26.59 14.32
CA PRO A 38 -24.67 -27.69 13.42
C PRO A 38 -25.17 -29.03 13.98
N GLY A 39 -25.96 -29.76 13.19
CA GLY A 39 -26.58 -31.03 13.58
C GLY A 39 -27.96 -30.92 14.24
N ILE A 40 -28.35 -29.75 14.74
CA ILE A 40 -29.67 -29.49 15.34
C ILE A 40 -30.45 -28.54 14.44
N GLY A 41 -31.38 -29.09 13.66
CA GLY A 41 -32.21 -28.35 12.72
C GLY A 41 -33.01 -29.24 11.79
N THR A 42 -33.71 -28.62 10.85
CA THR A 42 -34.54 -29.28 9.81
C THR A 42 -33.82 -30.38 9.02
N ASN A 43 -32.51 -30.23 8.78
CA ASN A 43 -31.69 -31.20 8.05
C ASN A 43 -30.85 -32.13 8.94
N GLY A 44 -30.93 -31.97 10.27
CA GLY A 44 -30.21 -32.79 11.25
C GLY A 44 -28.69 -32.87 11.01
N LEU A 45 -28.10 -34.03 11.29
CA LEU A 45 -26.67 -34.32 11.08
C LEU A 45 -26.26 -34.36 9.60
N ASN A 46 -27.23 -34.49 8.69
CA ASN A 46 -26.99 -34.64 7.26
C ASN A 46 -27.01 -33.30 6.52
N GLY A 47 -26.99 -32.15 7.22
CA GLY A 47 -27.00 -30.82 6.59
C GLY A 47 -25.96 -30.64 5.48
N SER A 48 -24.78 -31.27 5.61
CA SER A 48 -23.70 -31.26 4.61
C SER A 48 -24.02 -32.00 3.30
N ALA A 49 -25.05 -32.84 3.26
CA ALA A 49 -25.46 -33.58 2.07
C ALA A 49 -26.50 -32.84 1.23
N TYR A 50 -27.00 -31.68 1.70
CA TYR A 50 -28.07 -30.95 1.04
C TYR A 50 -27.62 -29.63 0.45
N ARG A 51 -28.30 -29.23 -0.63
CA ARG A 51 -28.26 -27.88 -1.19
C ARG A 51 -29.60 -27.20 -1.06
N GLN A 52 -29.60 -25.92 -0.68
CA GLN A 52 -30.83 -25.15 -0.47
C GLN A 52 -30.68 -23.69 -0.94
N PRO A 53 -31.76 -23.09 -1.48
CA PRO A 53 -31.77 -21.68 -1.81
C PRO A 53 -31.88 -20.78 -0.57
N PHE A 54 -32.42 -21.27 0.55
CA PHE A 54 -32.60 -20.49 1.78
C PHE A 54 -32.06 -21.23 3.01
N SER A 55 -31.25 -20.56 3.82
CA SER A 55 -30.68 -21.12 5.06
C SER A 55 -30.74 -20.09 6.19
N PHE A 56 -31.34 -20.45 7.32
CA PHE A 56 -31.46 -19.60 8.50
C PHE A 56 -30.88 -20.33 9.72
N ASN A 57 -29.76 -19.81 10.23
CA ASN A 57 -28.99 -20.42 11.29
C ASN A 57 -28.96 -19.51 12.52
N LEU A 58 -29.59 -19.92 13.64
CA LEU A 58 -29.70 -19.07 14.83
C LEU A 58 -28.34 -18.81 15.48
N LEU A 59 -27.58 -19.86 15.77
CA LEU A 59 -26.19 -19.75 16.26
C LEU A 59 -25.23 -20.27 15.18
N GLY A 60 -25.46 -21.47 14.66
CA GLY A 60 -24.61 -22.02 13.61
C GLY A 60 -25.35 -22.98 12.68
N GLY A 61 -24.98 -22.96 11.40
CA GLY A 61 -25.46 -23.91 10.40
C GLY A 61 -24.34 -24.64 9.70
N SER A 62 -24.64 -25.83 9.19
CA SER A 62 -23.75 -26.61 8.34
C SER A 62 -24.52 -27.15 7.14
N ASN A 63 -24.27 -26.61 5.96
CA ASN A 63 -24.90 -27.05 4.71
C ASN A 63 -23.90 -27.74 3.78
N GLY A 64 -24.41 -28.47 2.79
CA GLY A 64 -23.63 -28.86 1.63
C GLY A 64 -23.34 -27.63 0.78
N GLY A 65 -24.37 -26.87 0.42
CA GLY A 65 -24.19 -25.55 -0.18
C GLY A 65 -25.46 -24.72 -0.25
N VAL A 66 -25.29 -23.42 -0.41
CA VAL A 66 -26.41 -22.47 -0.52
C VAL A 66 -26.41 -21.80 -1.89
N ASN A 67 -27.57 -21.71 -2.54
CA ASN A 67 -27.76 -21.03 -3.82
C ASN A 67 -28.91 -20.00 -3.77
N GLY A 68 -28.77 -19.02 -2.89
CA GLY A 68 -29.74 -17.94 -2.72
C GLY A 68 -29.37 -17.04 -1.55
N PHE A 69 -29.99 -17.26 -0.40
CA PHE A 69 -29.80 -16.45 0.80
C PHE A 69 -29.47 -17.32 2.02
N GLU A 70 -28.41 -16.95 2.73
CA GLU A 70 -28.09 -17.51 4.02
C GLU A 70 -27.84 -16.44 5.08
N LEU A 71 -28.46 -16.63 6.24
CA LEU A 71 -28.28 -15.79 7.42
C LEU A 71 -27.90 -16.66 8.62
N GLY A 72 -26.78 -16.33 9.25
CA GLY A 72 -26.27 -16.99 10.46
C GLY A 72 -26.04 -16.00 11.58
N GLY A 73 -26.56 -16.29 12.78
CA GLY A 73 -26.35 -15.42 13.95
C GLY A 73 -24.91 -15.42 14.45
N ILE A 74 -24.17 -16.54 14.33
CA ILE A 74 -22.73 -16.59 14.65
C ILE A 74 -21.94 -17.17 13.48
N LEU A 75 -22.26 -18.40 13.05
CA LEU A 75 -21.47 -19.15 12.06
C LEU A 75 -22.32 -19.70 10.91
N ASN A 76 -21.84 -19.54 9.69
CA ASN A 76 -22.30 -20.33 8.54
C ASN A 76 -21.15 -21.21 8.03
N ILE A 77 -21.42 -22.48 7.79
CA ILE A 77 -20.46 -23.45 7.24
C ILE A 77 -21.07 -24.12 6.02
N ASP A 78 -20.45 -23.95 4.86
CA ASP A 78 -20.81 -24.65 3.62
C ASP A 78 -19.68 -25.57 3.18
N ARG A 79 -19.99 -26.84 2.96
CA ARG A 79 -19.00 -27.86 2.60
C ARG A 79 -18.64 -27.89 1.11
N ALA A 80 -19.48 -27.30 0.25
CA ALA A 80 -19.27 -27.29 -1.20
C ALA A 80 -19.23 -25.87 -1.75
N PHE A 81 -20.28 -25.06 -1.63
CA PHE A 81 -20.31 -23.74 -2.25
C PHE A 81 -21.31 -22.79 -1.58
N ALA A 82 -21.12 -21.49 -1.80
CA ALA A 82 -22.11 -20.45 -1.51
C ALA A 82 -22.34 -19.57 -2.74
N THR A 83 -23.58 -19.43 -3.18
CA THR A 83 -23.97 -18.56 -4.29
C THR A 83 -25.13 -17.67 -3.88
N GLY A 84 -25.03 -16.36 -4.13
CA GLY A 84 -26.02 -15.36 -3.73
C GLY A 84 -25.54 -14.49 -2.56
N LEU A 85 -26.35 -14.35 -1.52
CA LEU A 85 -26.06 -13.54 -0.34
C LEU A 85 -25.86 -14.42 0.89
N GLN A 86 -24.70 -14.32 1.54
CA GLN A 86 -24.39 -15.01 2.79
C GLN A 86 -23.98 -14.00 3.86
N ILE A 87 -24.69 -13.99 4.99
CA ILE A 87 -24.44 -13.09 6.12
C ILE A 87 -24.22 -13.93 7.39
N GLY A 88 -23.08 -13.75 8.05
CA GLY A 88 -22.72 -14.43 9.30
C GLY A 88 -22.32 -13.43 10.37
N GLY A 89 -22.86 -13.59 11.58
CA GLY A 89 -22.59 -12.66 12.69
C GLY A 89 -21.11 -12.60 13.09
N LEU A 90 -20.40 -13.73 13.11
CA LEU A 90 -18.94 -13.76 13.31
C LEU A 90 -18.21 -14.29 12.07
N ALA A 91 -18.63 -15.44 11.53
CA ALA A 91 -17.90 -16.04 10.42
C ALA A 91 -18.75 -16.77 9.39
N ASN A 92 -18.28 -16.71 8.14
CA ASN A 92 -18.71 -17.58 7.05
C ASN A 92 -17.53 -18.44 6.59
N ILE A 93 -17.73 -19.74 6.52
CA ILE A 93 -16.71 -20.72 6.15
C ILE A 93 -17.21 -21.56 4.99
N VAL A 94 -16.67 -21.33 3.79
CA VAL A 94 -17.05 -22.05 2.57
C VAL A 94 -15.87 -22.88 2.08
N GLN A 95 -16.05 -24.20 1.98
CA GLN A 95 -15.00 -25.15 1.58
C GLN A 95 -14.85 -25.31 0.06
N GLY A 96 -15.54 -24.49 -0.72
CA GLY A 96 -15.33 -24.37 -2.16
C GLY A 96 -15.61 -22.95 -2.63
N PRO A 97 -16.25 -22.77 -3.81
CA PRO A 97 -16.39 -21.45 -4.41
C PRO A 97 -17.47 -20.59 -3.75
N VAL A 98 -17.23 -19.28 -3.76
CA VAL A 98 -18.19 -18.24 -3.36
C VAL A 98 -18.51 -17.38 -4.58
N ARG A 99 -19.80 -17.27 -4.93
CA ARG A 99 -20.27 -16.45 -6.06
C ARG A 99 -21.37 -15.51 -5.59
N GLY A 100 -21.05 -14.24 -5.34
CA GLY A 100 -22.00 -13.24 -4.84
C GLY A 100 -21.43 -12.37 -3.73
N LEU A 101 -22.22 -12.13 -2.68
CA LEU A 101 -21.88 -11.27 -1.54
C LEU A 101 -21.77 -12.10 -0.25
N GLN A 102 -20.59 -12.08 0.36
CA GLN A 102 -20.31 -12.75 1.63
C GLN A 102 -19.93 -11.71 2.70
N ILE A 103 -20.75 -11.58 3.74
CA ILE A 103 -20.58 -10.60 4.83
C ILE A 103 -20.42 -11.33 6.15
N GLY A 104 -19.30 -11.10 6.84
CA GLY A 104 -18.97 -11.69 8.13
C GLY A 104 -18.57 -10.63 9.13
N GLY A 105 -19.05 -10.70 10.38
CA GLY A 105 -18.67 -9.73 11.40
C GLY A 105 -17.18 -9.75 11.75
N VAL A 106 -16.50 -10.90 11.59
CA VAL A 106 -15.07 -11.05 11.88
C VAL A 106 -14.33 -11.65 10.68
N VAL A 107 -14.66 -12.88 10.28
CA VAL A 107 -13.90 -13.63 9.27
C VAL A 107 -14.79 -14.19 8.18
N ASN A 108 -14.36 -14.04 6.93
CA ASN A 108 -14.89 -14.80 5.81
C ASN A 108 -13.80 -15.67 5.19
N THR A 109 -14.15 -16.91 4.84
CA THR A 109 -13.24 -17.82 4.13
C THR A 109 -13.90 -18.48 2.93
N ALA A 110 -13.14 -18.62 1.84
CA ALA A 110 -13.46 -19.45 0.69
C ALA A 110 -12.25 -20.32 0.36
N ALA A 111 -12.42 -21.64 0.32
CA ALA A 111 -11.33 -22.58 0.04
C ALA A 111 -11.06 -22.78 -1.46
N SER A 112 -11.87 -22.19 -2.34
CA SER A 112 -11.66 -22.13 -3.79
C SER A 112 -11.64 -20.67 -4.27
N GLU A 113 -12.30 -20.35 -5.39
CA GLU A 113 -12.42 -19.01 -5.94
C GLU A 113 -13.56 -18.18 -5.32
N LEU A 114 -13.37 -16.86 -5.33
CA LEU A 114 -14.40 -15.86 -5.03
C LEU A 114 -14.71 -15.07 -6.30
N ILE A 115 -15.98 -15.02 -6.70
CA ILE A 115 -16.48 -14.09 -7.72
C ILE A 115 -17.52 -13.18 -7.06
N GLY A 116 -17.20 -11.90 -6.87
CA GLY A 116 -18.09 -10.93 -6.23
C GLY A 116 -17.44 -10.16 -5.08
N LEU A 117 -18.16 -10.01 -3.96
CA LEU A 117 -17.79 -9.14 -2.84
C LEU A 117 -17.63 -9.96 -1.55
N GLN A 118 -16.55 -9.74 -0.81
CA GLN A 118 -16.31 -10.36 0.48
C GLN A 118 -15.96 -9.28 1.52
N ILE A 119 -16.81 -9.12 2.55
CA ILE A 119 -16.73 -8.04 3.53
C ILE A 119 -16.61 -8.63 4.94
N GLY A 120 -15.48 -8.39 5.59
CA GLY A 120 -15.12 -8.99 6.87
C GLY A 120 -14.63 -7.93 7.86
N GLY A 121 -15.12 -7.94 9.09
CA GLY A 121 -14.68 -6.97 10.10
C GLY A 121 -13.20 -7.09 10.46
N VAL A 122 -12.59 -8.26 10.31
CA VAL A 122 -11.15 -8.48 10.55
C VAL A 122 -10.46 -9.04 9.31
N ALA A 123 -10.93 -10.17 8.79
CA ALA A 123 -10.22 -10.90 7.75
C ALA A 123 -11.12 -11.47 6.64
N ASN A 124 -10.63 -11.39 5.40
CA ASN A 124 -11.20 -12.05 4.23
C ASN A 124 -10.15 -12.91 3.55
N LEU A 125 -10.41 -14.21 3.47
CA LEU A 125 -9.40 -15.20 3.11
C LEU A 125 -9.91 -16.08 1.96
N VAL A 126 -9.16 -16.11 0.86
CA VAL A 126 -9.47 -16.92 -0.32
C VAL A 126 -8.26 -17.79 -0.67
N LYS A 127 -8.42 -19.10 -0.71
CA LYS A 127 -7.33 -20.01 -1.09
C LYS A 127 -7.04 -19.96 -2.60
N GLY A 128 -8.05 -19.73 -3.43
CA GLY A 128 -7.88 -19.58 -4.87
C GLY A 128 -7.77 -18.12 -5.33
N SER A 129 -8.39 -17.84 -6.47
CA SER A 129 -8.46 -16.51 -7.08
C SER A 129 -9.67 -15.70 -6.61
N VAL A 130 -9.51 -14.38 -6.60
CA VAL A 130 -10.58 -13.40 -6.40
C VAL A 130 -10.84 -12.68 -7.71
N SER A 131 -12.08 -12.64 -8.16
CA SER A 131 -12.59 -11.77 -9.22
C SER A 131 -13.63 -10.84 -8.60
N GLY A 132 -13.22 -9.66 -8.15
CA GLY A 132 -14.07 -8.70 -7.45
C GLY A 132 -13.37 -7.95 -6.33
N LEU A 133 -14.06 -7.76 -5.19
CA LEU A 133 -13.60 -6.88 -4.11
C LEU A 133 -13.56 -7.60 -2.76
N GLN A 134 -12.43 -7.49 -2.06
CA GLN A 134 -12.30 -7.84 -0.64
C GLN A 134 -12.21 -6.56 0.21
N LEU A 135 -13.11 -6.39 1.18
CA LEU A 135 -13.13 -5.30 2.15
C LEU A 135 -12.93 -5.86 3.57
N GLY A 136 -11.72 -5.74 4.10
CA GLY A 136 -11.34 -6.30 5.40
C GLY A 136 -10.98 -5.20 6.38
N GLY A 137 -11.33 -5.32 7.67
CA GLY A 137 -10.85 -4.36 8.65
C GLY A 137 -9.33 -4.39 8.84
N VAL A 138 -8.72 -5.57 8.79
CA VAL A 138 -7.28 -5.76 9.05
C VAL A 138 -6.57 -6.42 7.88
N VAL A 139 -7.07 -7.58 7.41
CA VAL A 139 -6.38 -8.40 6.41
C VAL A 139 -7.29 -8.82 5.26
N ASN A 140 -6.80 -8.69 4.04
CA ASN A 140 -7.31 -9.44 2.89
C ASN A 140 -6.21 -10.31 2.31
N ALA A 141 -6.55 -11.56 1.99
CA ALA A 141 -5.60 -12.46 1.36
C ALA A 141 -6.26 -13.33 0.27
N ALA A 142 -5.56 -13.47 -0.84
CA ALA A 142 -5.81 -14.45 -1.89
C ALA A 142 -4.51 -15.22 -2.14
N SER A 143 -4.51 -16.55 -2.20
CA SER A 143 -3.24 -17.28 -2.40
C SER A 143 -2.79 -17.31 -3.86
N GLU A 144 -3.70 -17.01 -4.80
CA GLU A 144 -3.43 -16.96 -6.23
C GLU A 144 -3.55 -15.52 -6.78
N SER A 145 -4.58 -15.24 -7.58
CA SER A 145 -4.77 -13.95 -8.24
C SER A 145 -5.90 -13.13 -7.65
N VAL A 146 -5.80 -11.82 -7.78
CA VAL A 146 -6.88 -10.85 -7.55
C VAL A 146 -7.06 -10.08 -8.85
N ASP A 147 -8.21 -10.23 -9.50
CA ASP A 147 -8.71 -9.33 -10.54
C ASP A 147 -9.78 -8.42 -9.89
N GLY A 148 -9.44 -7.16 -9.65
CA GLY A 148 -10.28 -6.22 -8.91
C GLY A 148 -9.54 -5.52 -7.77
N ALA A 149 -10.05 -5.60 -6.53
CA ALA A 149 -9.52 -4.79 -5.44
C ALA A 149 -9.45 -5.50 -4.08
N GLN A 150 -8.37 -5.23 -3.33
CA GLN A 150 -8.25 -5.55 -1.91
C GLN A 150 -8.08 -4.27 -1.11
N ILE A 151 -9.02 -3.98 -0.21
CA ILE A 151 -8.99 -2.81 0.66
C ILE A 151 -9.01 -3.27 2.11
N SER A 152 -7.94 -3.00 2.84
CA SER A 152 -7.83 -3.32 4.26
C SER A 152 -7.18 -2.23 5.08
N GLY A 153 -7.44 -2.23 6.39
CA GLY A 153 -6.79 -1.28 7.29
C GLY A 153 -5.29 -1.54 7.45
N VAL A 154 -4.82 -2.78 7.26
CA VAL A 154 -3.41 -3.12 7.54
C VAL A 154 -2.73 -3.86 6.39
N VAL A 155 -3.17 -5.07 6.01
CA VAL A 155 -2.40 -5.93 5.08
C VAL A 155 -3.25 -6.48 3.95
N ASN A 156 -2.80 -6.28 2.70
CA ASN A 156 -3.30 -6.99 1.53
C ASN A 156 -2.22 -7.92 0.96
N ILE A 157 -2.59 -9.15 0.63
CA ILE A 157 -1.68 -10.17 0.11
C ILE A 157 -2.29 -10.88 -1.08
N ALA A 158 -1.52 -10.99 -2.16
CA ALA A 158 -1.84 -11.83 -3.31
C ALA A 158 -0.56 -12.29 -4.05
N GLN A 159 -0.62 -13.37 -4.83
CA GLN A 159 0.50 -13.75 -5.69
C GLN A 159 0.47 -12.95 -7.01
N GLN A 160 -0.71 -12.69 -7.55
CA GLN A 160 -0.94 -11.85 -8.73
C GLN A 160 -2.05 -10.85 -8.44
N VAL A 161 -1.88 -9.61 -8.83
CA VAL A 161 -2.91 -8.57 -8.73
C VAL A 161 -3.06 -7.92 -10.10
N ASP A 162 -4.27 -7.85 -10.59
CA ASP A 162 -4.70 -6.97 -11.68
C ASP A 162 -5.75 -6.02 -11.10
N GLY A 163 -5.35 -4.80 -10.74
CA GLY A 163 -6.22 -3.82 -10.09
C GLY A 163 -5.59 -3.09 -8.89
N LEU A 164 -6.32 -2.98 -7.79
CA LEU A 164 -5.99 -2.11 -6.65
C LEU A 164 -5.68 -2.90 -5.36
N GLN A 165 -4.61 -2.53 -4.67
CA GLN A 165 -4.42 -2.85 -3.25
C GLN A 165 -4.31 -1.55 -2.43
N LEU A 166 -5.18 -1.39 -1.44
CA LEU A 166 -5.19 -0.26 -0.50
C LEU A 166 -5.06 -0.77 0.94
N GLY A 167 -3.98 -0.40 1.63
CA GLY A 167 -3.74 -0.75 3.03
C GLY A 167 -2.38 -0.25 3.49
N VAL A 168 -2.05 -0.39 4.78
CA VAL A 168 -0.74 0.06 5.29
C VAL A 168 0.40 -0.71 4.61
N VAL A 169 0.22 -2.02 4.41
CA VAL A 169 1.18 -2.91 3.76
C VAL A 169 0.50 -3.68 2.62
N ASN A 170 1.05 -3.55 1.41
CA ASN A 170 0.59 -4.31 0.25
C ASN A 170 1.70 -5.23 -0.26
N LEU A 171 1.39 -6.53 -0.34
CA LEU A 171 2.33 -7.57 -0.77
C LEU A 171 1.78 -8.28 -2.01
N ALA A 172 2.53 -8.24 -3.10
CA ALA A 172 2.20 -8.94 -4.34
C ALA A 172 3.40 -9.73 -4.87
N GLY A 173 3.18 -10.83 -5.59
CA GLY A 173 4.23 -11.36 -6.47
C GLY A 173 4.36 -10.48 -7.71
N THR A 174 3.29 -10.39 -8.48
CA THR A 174 3.16 -9.45 -9.60
C THR A 174 1.95 -8.57 -9.36
N ALA A 175 2.11 -7.25 -9.42
CA ALA A 175 1.02 -6.30 -9.38
C ALA A 175 0.95 -5.55 -10.70
N LYS A 176 -0.14 -5.69 -11.44
CA LYS A 176 -0.54 -4.84 -12.56
C LYS A 176 -1.65 -3.94 -12.03
N GLY A 177 -1.47 -2.62 -12.08
CA GLY A 177 -2.36 -1.67 -11.42
C GLY A 177 -1.66 -0.94 -10.29
N LEU A 178 -2.41 -0.56 -9.24
CA LEU A 178 -1.96 0.36 -8.20
C LEU A 178 -1.87 -0.31 -6.82
N GLN A 179 -0.74 -0.16 -6.16
CA GLN A 179 -0.60 -0.42 -4.72
C GLN A 179 -0.46 0.92 -3.99
N LEU A 180 -1.37 1.22 -3.07
CA LEU A 180 -1.38 2.43 -2.26
C LEU A 180 -1.28 2.06 -0.78
N GLY A 181 -0.21 2.49 -0.12
CA GLY A 181 0.08 2.13 1.26
C GLY A 181 1.31 2.81 1.82
N VAL A 182 1.66 2.53 3.07
CA VAL A 182 2.93 3.00 3.64
C VAL A 182 4.09 2.17 3.06
N VAL A 183 3.86 0.86 2.93
CA VAL A 183 4.84 -0.11 2.41
C VAL A 183 4.21 -0.92 1.28
N ASN A 184 4.77 -0.83 0.08
CA ASN A 184 4.37 -1.63 -1.08
C ASN A 184 5.53 -2.52 -1.51
N ILE A 185 5.30 -3.82 -1.66
CA ILE A 185 6.32 -4.79 -2.06
C ILE A 185 5.76 -5.67 -3.17
N ALA A 186 6.48 -5.74 -4.29
CA ALA A 186 6.22 -6.68 -5.37
C ALA A 186 7.51 -7.21 -6.03
N ASP A 187 7.46 -8.41 -6.62
CA ASP A 187 8.56 -8.86 -7.48
C ASP A 187 8.53 -8.09 -8.80
N SER A 188 7.34 -7.83 -9.34
CA SER A 188 7.11 -6.93 -10.48
C SER A 188 5.91 -6.05 -10.19
N ALA A 189 6.06 -4.74 -10.35
CA ALA A 189 5.06 -3.76 -9.94
C ALA A 189 4.59 -2.88 -11.10
N GLY A 190 3.31 -2.54 -11.15
CA GLY A 190 2.77 -1.45 -11.92
C GLY A 190 3.09 -0.13 -11.23
N GLU A 191 2.08 0.49 -10.64
CA GLU A 191 2.19 1.70 -9.86
C GLU A 191 2.25 1.38 -8.36
N MET A 192 3.12 2.08 -7.65
CA MET A 192 3.24 2.00 -6.19
C MET A 192 3.30 3.42 -5.64
N ILE A 193 2.43 3.74 -4.69
CA ILE A 193 2.44 5.01 -3.97
C ILE A 193 2.54 4.70 -2.48
N GLY A 194 3.61 5.17 -1.87
CA GLY A 194 3.91 4.91 -0.47
C GLY A 194 5.26 5.45 -0.04
N VAL A 195 5.59 5.31 1.24
CA VAL A 195 6.88 5.73 1.78
C VAL A 195 7.97 4.75 1.33
N LEU A 196 7.71 3.45 1.45
CA LEU A 196 8.61 2.39 1.03
C LEU A 196 8.00 1.62 -0.13
N ASN A 197 8.59 1.76 -1.32
CA ASN A 197 8.14 1.09 -2.54
C ASN A 197 9.24 0.17 -3.06
N ILE A 198 9.00 -1.14 -3.01
CA ILE A 198 9.98 -2.16 -3.33
C ILE A 198 9.48 -3.01 -4.50
N ALA A 199 10.02 -2.77 -5.69
CA ALA A 199 9.76 -3.55 -6.89
C ALA A 199 11.05 -4.27 -7.33
N ARG A 200 11.13 -5.60 -7.13
CA ARG A 200 12.40 -6.34 -7.29
C ARG A 200 12.94 -6.33 -8.73
N LYS A 201 12.09 -6.54 -9.73
CA LYS A 201 12.50 -6.74 -11.14
C LYS A 201 12.51 -5.45 -11.94
N ASN A 202 11.51 -4.60 -11.75
CA ASN A 202 11.31 -3.37 -12.54
C ASN A 202 11.32 -2.09 -11.68
N GLY A 203 11.91 -2.15 -10.48
CA GLY A 203 12.03 -1.00 -9.60
C GLY A 203 12.98 0.09 -10.11
N TYR A 204 12.67 1.30 -9.72
CA TYR A 204 13.46 2.49 -9.94
C TYR A 204 14.25 2.81 -8.67
N TYR A 205 15.54 2.46 -8.69
CA TYR A 205 16.49 2.71 -7.61
C TYR A 205 17.64 3.57 -8.13
N ARG A 206 17.84 4.75 -7.56
CA ARG A 206 18.90 5.68 -7.98
C ARG A 206 19.59 6.31 -6.78
N GLY A 207 20.91 6.35 -6.83
CA GLY A 207 21.71 7.22 -5.98
C GLY A 207 22.02 8.52 -6.72
N GLU A 208 21.95 9.64 -6.01
CA GLU A 208 22.31 10.95 -6.56
C GLU A 208 23.23 11.69 -5.60
N LEU A 209 24.23 12.36 -6.16
CA LEU A 209 25.05 13.36 -5.48
C LEU A 209 24.99 14.65 -6.29
N TRP A 210 24.69 15.78 -5.65
CA TRP A 210 24.64 17.06 -6.35
C TRP A 210 25.08 18.23 -5.48
N ALA A 211 25.61 19.26 -6.13
CA ALA A 211 25.82 20.57 -5.56
C ALA A 211 24.67 21.49 -6.00
N GLY A 212 24.29 22.43 -5.14
CA GLY A 212 23.27 23.43 -5.44
C GLY A 212 23.49 24.73 -4.67
N GLU A 213 22.64 25.71 -4.96
CA GLU A 213 22.69 27.04 -4.35
C GLU A 213 22.38 27.02 -2.85
N THR A 214 21.50 26.11 -2.40
CA THR A 214 21.10 26.00 -1.00
C THR A 214 22.06 25.13 -0.20
N PHE A 215 22.15 23.84 -0.55
CA PHE A 215 23.13 22.94 0.04
C PHE A 215 24.28 22.74 -0.94
N TYR A 216 25.51 23.02 -0.50
CA TYR A 216 26.70 22.89 -1.33
C TYR A 216 27.00 21.43 -1.67
N GLY A 217 26.61 20.50 -0.81
CA GLY A 217 26.66 19.07 -1.09
C GLY A 217 25.38 18.38 -0.69
N ASN A 218 24.88 17.49 -1.54
CA ASN A 218 23.68 16.72 -1.28
C ASN A 218 23.88 15.26 -1.69
N ALA A 219 23.18 14.37 -1.00
CA ALA A 219 23.06 12.98 -1.36
C ALA A 219 21.58 12.56 -1.31
N ALA A 220 21.13 11.74 -2.25
CA ALA A 220 19.81 11.15 -2.17
C ALA A 220 19.77 9.71 -2.66
N PHE A 221 18.82 8.97 -2.09
CA PHE A 221 18.42 7.66 -2.56
C PHE A 221 16.94 7.69 -2.97
N LYS A 222 16.67 7.25 -4.19
CA LYS A 222 15.33 7.15 -4.77
C LYS A 222 14.90 5.70 -4.82
N MET A 223 13.66 5.39 -4.41
CA MET A 223 13.09 4.05 -4.46
C MET A 223 11.64 4.03 -4.93
N GLY A 224 11.27 3.05 -5.74
CA GLY A 224 9.89 2.82 -6.17
C GLY A 224 9.81 2.43 -7.63
N THR A 225 9.01 3.15 -8.40
CA THR A 225 8.80 2.92 -9.84
C THR A 225 9.14 4.20 -10.61
N LYS A 226 9.24 4.13 -11.94
CA LYS A 226 9.58 5.33 -12.75
C LYS A 226 8.50 6.42 -12.66
N LYS A 227 7.24 6.04 -12.48
CA LYS A 227 6.10 6.95 -12.43
C LYS A 227 5.88 7.54 -11.04
N PHE A 228 6.28 6.83 -9.99
CA PHE A 228 6.33 7.36 -8.63
C PHE A 228 7.47 6.71 -7.84
N TYR A 229 8.33 7.54 -7.26
CA TYR A 229 9.38 7.10 -6.32
C TYR A 229 9.46 8.02 -5.11
N THR A 230 9.81 7.44 -3.97
CA THR A 230 10.17 8.17 -2.75
C THR A 230 11.63 8.56 -2.81
N ILE A 231 11.96 9.74 -2.29
CA ILE A 231 13.30 10.29 -2.22
C ILE A 231 13.67 10.47 -0.76
N PHE A 232 14.80 9.89 -0.35
CA PHE A 232 15.46 10.13 0.93
C PHE A 232 16.67 10.99 0.65
N ALA A 233 16.75 12.18 1.24
CA ALA A 233 17.80 13.14 0.91
C ALA A 233 18.52 13.65 2.15
N LEU A 234 19.81 13.95 1.98
CA LEU A 234 20.67 14.65 2.92
C LEU A 234 21.28 15.84 2.21
N GLY A 235 21.33 16.98 2.89
CA GLY A 235 21.94 18.22 2.41
C GLY A 235 22.94 18.74 3.42
N TRP A 236 24.04 19.28 2.95
CA TRP A 236 25.09 19.90 3.76
C TRP A 236 25.46 21.27 3.20
N GLN A 237 25.62 22.24 4.10
CA GLN A 237 26.08 23.59 3.78
C GLN A 237 27.01 24.08 4.89
N GLN A 238 28.06 24.80 4.51
CA GLN A 238 28.89 25.57 5.42
C GLN A 238 29.00 26.99 4.89
N ARG A 239 28.54 27.98 5.64
CA ARG A 239 28.63 29.40 5.27
C ARG A 239 28.98 30.22 6.51
N ASP A 240 29.99 31.08 6.40
CA ASP A 240 30.44 32.00 7.46
C ASP A 240 30.60 31.29 8.82
N GLU A 241 31.32 30.17 8.81
CA GLU A 241 31.59 29.27 9.96
C GLU A 241 30.37 28.50 10.53
N VAL A 242 29.15 28.77 10.04
CA VAL A 242 27.94 28.04 10.43
C VAL A 242 27.78 26.78 9.58
N TYR A 243 27.64 25.63 10.24
CA TYR A 243 27.38 24.33 9.62
C TYR A 243 25.89 24.00 9.67
N ARG A 244 25.33 23.63 8.52
CA ARG A 244 23.94 23.21 8.38
C ARG A 244 23.83 21.81 7.80
N LEU A 245 22.94 21.02 8.40
CA LEU A 245 22.58 19.71 7.91
C LEU A 245 21.07 19.68 7.64
N GLY A 246 20.70 19.28 6.43
CA GLY A 246 19.33 19.02 6.03
C GLY A 246 19.09 17.51 5.91
N TYR A 247 17.98 17.03 6.45
CA TYR A 247 17.47 15.69 6.15
C TYR A 247 16.06 15.81 5.60
N GLY A 248 15.81 15.12 4.49
CA GLY A 248 14.60 15.33 3.71
C GLY A 248 13.96 14.06 3.21
N LEU A 249 12.64 14.16 3.07
CA LEU A 249 11.77 13.17 2.45
C LEU A 249 11.03 13.85 1.30
N GLY A 250 10.87 13.12 0.21
CA GLY A 250 10.17 13.64 -0.97
C GLY A 250 9.64 12.56 -1.85
N PHE A 251 9.05 12.98 -2.95
CA PHE A 251 8.55 12.10 -3.99
C PHE A 251 8.84 12.70 -5.36
N GLY A 252 8.92 11.85 -6.37
CA GLY A 252 9.16 12.31 -7.73
C GLY A 252 8.64 11.35 -8.78
N ALA A 253 8.67 11.83 -10.02
CA ALA A 253 8.23 11.11 -11.19
C ALA A 253 9.15 11.41 -12.38
N ALA A 254 9.36 10.40 -13.23
CA ALA A 254 9.92 10.61 -14.55
C ALA A 254 8.85 11.19 -15.48
N LEU A 255 9.11 12.37 -16.05
CA LEU A 255 8.21 13.05 -16.98
C LEU A 255 8.33 12.51 -18.41
N GLY A 256 9.41 11.81 -18.72
CA GLY A 256 9.65 11.21 -20.03
C GLY A 256 11.06 11.48 -20.53
N ARG A 257 11.30 11.09 -21.78
CA ARG A 257 12.57 11.34 -22.50
C ARG A 257 12.32 12.24 -23.70
N VAL A 258 13.07 13.33 -23.79
CA VAL A 258 13.01 14.29 -24.91
C VAL A 258 14.41 14.45 -25.49
N ALA A 259 14.57 14.22 -26.78
CA ALA A 259 15.86 14.30 -27.48
C ALA A 259 17.02 13.55 -26.78
N GLY A 260 16.72 12.38 -26.20
CA GLY A 260 17.70 11.56 -25.47
C GLY A 260 17.91 11.92 -24.00
N VAL A 261 17.39 13.06 -23.54
CA VAL A 261 17.48 13.54 -22.15
C VAL A 261 16.28 13.04 -21.33
N ASP A 262 16.54 12.38 -20.20
CA ASP A 262 15.49 11.99 -19.26
C ASP A 262 15.12 13.19 -18.38
N LEU A 263 13.82 13.50 -18.28
CA LEU A 263 13.30 14.57 -17.43
C LEU A 263 12.64 14.00 -16.17
N ASN A 264 12.96 14.58 -15.02
CA ASN A 264 12.39 14.20 -13.73
C ASN A 264 11.83 15.44 -13.00
N LEU A 265 10.69 15.27 -12.32
CA LEU A 265 10.20 16.22 -11.33
C LEU A 265 10.36 15.59 -9.95
N ASP A 266 11.10 16.26 -9.07
CA ASP A 266 11.27 15.87 -7.67
C ASP A 266 10.69 16.96 -6.77
N LEU A 267 9.88 16.57 -5.79
CA LEU A 267 9.39 17.43 -4.73
C LEU A 267 9.99 16.93 -3.41
N LEU A 268 10.73 17.78 -2.73
CA LEU A 268 11.46 17.47 -1.50
C LEU A 268 11.01 18.39 -0.38
N ASN A 269 10.95 17.84 0.83
CA ASN A 269 10.86 18.60 2.06
C ASN A 269 12.07 18.24 2.93
N TYR A 270 12.82 19.25 3.35
CA TYR A 270 13.95 19.12 4.26
C TYR A 270 13.61 19.78 5.60
N GLN A 271 13.96 19.11 6.68
CA GLN A 271 14.18 19.77 7.97
C GLN A 271 15.66 20.17 8.05
N VAL A 272 15.93 21.42 8.42
CA VAL A 272 17.28 21.99 8.47
C VAL A 272 17.70 22.27 9.91
N SER A 273 18.87 21.79 10.31
CA SER A 273 19.45 22.02 11.62
C SER A 273 20.78 22.77 11.52
N GLU A 274 20.99 23.73 12.42
CA GLU A 274 22.24 24.46 12.62
C GLU A 274 23.02 23.84 13.80
N GLU A 275 24.34 23.73 13.65
CA GLU A 275 25.36 23.44 14.69
C GLU A 275 25.31 22.09 15.45
N ARG A 276 24.14 21.49 15.69
CA ARG A 276 24.01 20.16 16.35
C ARG A 276 23.05 19.25 15.59
N MET A 277 23.50 18.02 15.34
CA MET A 277 22.61 16.94 14.93
C MET A 277 21.64 16.65 16.08
N TRP A 278 20.33 16.73 15.80
CA TRP A 278 19.24 16.17 16.61
C TRP A 278 18.61 17.04 17.71
N MET A 279 18.99 18.31 17.92
CA MET A 279 18.41 19.13 18.99
C MET A 279 18.23 20.61 18.62
N SER A 280 17.41 20.90 17.61
CA SER A 280 16.84 22.25 17.51
C SER A 280 15.32 22.20 17.65
N ASN A 281 14.79 22.87 18.66
CA ASN A 281 13.35 23.10 18.84
C ASN A 281 12.81 24.13 17.84
N SER A 282 13.52 24.39 16.74
CA SER A 282 13.18 25.40 15.74
C SER A 282 12.55 24.78 14.49
N THR A 283 11.48 25.40 14.02
CA THR A 283 10.80 25.04 12.77
C THR A 283 11.60 25.62 11.61
N ASN A 284 12.41 24.78 10.96
CA ASN A 284 13.23 25.15 9.81
C ASN A 284 12.94 24.17 8.66
N LEU A 285 11.85 24.42 7.95
CA LEU A 285 11.33 23.54 6.90
C LEU A 285 11.59 24.17 5.54
N MET A 286 12.28 23.43 4.67
CA MET A 286 12.55 23.82 3.30
C MET A 286 11.80 22.90 2.35
N GLN A 287 10.86 23.43 1.57
CA GLN A 287 10.26 22.73 0.44
C GLN A 287 11.02 23.09 -0.85
N GLN A 288 11.33 22.09 -1.66
CA GLN A 288 12.06 22.26 -2.91
C GLN A 288 11.37 21.49 -4.03
N ALA A 289 10.98 22.19 -5.08
CA ALA A 289 10.59 21.58 -6.36
C ALA A 289 11.80 21.61 -7.30
N ARG A 290 12.20 20.45 -7.84
CA ARG A 290 13.32 20.31 -8.78
C ARG A 290 12.83 19.75 -10.10
N LEU A 291 13.12 20.46 -11.19
CA LEU A 291 13.03 19.91 -12.54
C LEU A 291 14.43 19.54 -12.98
N VAL A 292 14.67 18.25 -13.24
CA VAL A 292 16.01 17.70 -13.45
C VAL A 292 16.11 17.07 -14.83
N ALA A 293 17.05 17.57 -15.63
CA ALA A 293 17.49 16.96 -16.88
C ALA A 293 18.65 15.99 -16.60
N THR A 294 18.51 14.76 -17.06
CA THR A 294 19.49 13.67 -16.85
C THR A 294 20.04 13.18 -18.18
N ILE A 295 21.36 13.25 -18.33
CA ILE A 295 22.09 12.86 -19.53
C ILE A 295 22.94 11.63 -19.20
N GLY A 296 22.64 10.51 -19.85
CA GLY A 296 23.39 9.26 -19.65
C GLY A 296 24.82 9.37 -20.18
N ILE A 297 25.79 8.96 -19.35
CA ILE A 297 27.23 8.96 -19.71
C ILE A 297 27.81 7.55 -19.81
N GLY A 298 26.94 6.53 -19.85
CA GLY A 298 27.30 5.12 -19.98
C GLY A 298 26.99 4.28 -18.76
N GLY A 299 26.54 3.04 -19.00
CA GLY A 299 26.12 2.12 -17.95
C GLY A 299 24.95 2.66 -17.12
N ARG A 300 25.10 2.63 -15.79
CA ARG A 300 24.09 3.17 -14.84
C ARG A 300 24.34 4.64 -14.46
N LYS A 301 25.38 5.27 -15.01
CA LYS A 301 25.82 6.61 -14.62
C LYS A 301 25.20 7.69 -15.51
N ALA A 302 24.87 8.82 -14.91
CA ALA A 302 24.38 10.00 -15.63
C ALA A 302 24.84 11.29 -14.97
N VAL A 303 24.93 12.35 -15.76
CA VAL A 303 25.05 13.73 -15.28
C VAL A 303 23.64 14.30 -15.12
N LEU A 304 23.41 15.05 -14.05
CA LEU A 304 22.17 15.77 -13.83
C LEU A 304 22.43 17.27 -13.80
N ILE A 305 21.50 18.03 -14.38
CA ILE A 305 21.40 19.49 -14.28
C ILE A 305 19.94 19.78 -14.00
N GLY A 306 19.65 20.58 -12.98
CA GLY A 306 18.29 20.88 -12.60
C GLY A 306 18.09 22.31 -12.16
N THR A 307 16.88 22.81 -12.41
CA THR A 307 16.39 24.07 -11.84
C THR A 307 15.58 23.78 -10.59
N THR A 308 15.68 24.64 -9.59
CA THR A 308 14.96 24.51 -8.32
C THR A 308 14.07 25.71 -8.08
N PHE A 309 12.96 25.48 -7.39
CA PHE A 309 12.19 26.51 -6.72
C PHE A 309 12.08 26.12 -5.25
N ASN A 310 12.53 27.02 -4.37
CA ASN A 310 12.64 26.78 -2.95
C ASN A 310 11.69 27.68 -2.18
N VAL A 311 11.04 27.11 -1.18
CA VAL A 311 10.29 27.82 -0.14
C VAL A 311 10.90 27.38 1.19
N PHE A 312 11.25 28.34 2.04
CA PHE A 312 11.84 28.08 3.34
C PHE A 312 11.11 28.82 4.43
N GLU A 313 10.72 28.08 5.44
CA GLU A 313 10.06 28.55 6.64
C GLU A 313 11.04 28.37 7.79
N SER A 314 11.45 29.48 8.40
CA SER A 314 12.36 29.50 9.55
C SER A 314 11.76 30.28 10.70
N ASP A 315 11.98 29.81 11.92
CA ASP A 315 11.69 30.60 13.12
C ASP A 315 12.46 31.92 13.13
N PHE A 316 11.80 32.97 13.55
CA PHE A 316 12.33 34.33 13.65
C PHE A 316 12.06 34.86 15.07
N LYS A 317 13.13 35.03 15.86
CA LYS A 317 13.04 35.64 17.19
C LYS A 317 13.31 37.15 17.10
N ASN A 318 12.35 37.94 17.56
CA ASN A 318 12.42 39.41 17.53
C ASN A 318 13.11 39.96 18.78
N SER A 319 14.41 39.70 18.93
CA SER A 319 15.23 40.11 20.10
C SER A 319 16.18 41.28 19.83
N GLY A 320 15.88 42.18 18.89
CA GLY A 320 16.72 43.34 18.56
C GLY A 320 17.92 43.03 17.66
N GLU A 321 18.36 41.77 17.61
CA GLU A 321 19.35 41.22 16.66
C GLU A 321 18.69 40.09 15.85
N GLY A 322 17.78 40.46 14.95
CA GLY A 322 16.92 39.49 14.24
C GLY A 322 17.73 38.44 13.48
N THR A 323 17.76 37.20 13.97
CA THR A 323 18.45 36.07 13.32
C THR A 323 17.45 34.94 13.07
N GLY A 324 16.75 35.01 11.94
CA GLY A 324 16.15 33.82 11.31
C GLY A 324 17.17 33.20 10.35
N MET A 325 17.17 31.88 10.20
CA MET A 325 18.12 31.17 9.33
C MET A 325 18.07 31.72 7.90
N ASP A 326 19.24 31.97 7.31
CA ASP A 326 19.35 32.32 5.90
C ASP A 326 20.06 31.22 5.11
N LEU A 327 19.29 30.57 4.24
CA LEU A 327 19.76 29.50 3.36
C LEU A 327 20.10 29.99 1.96
N ALA A 328 19.59 31.15 1.55
CA ALA A 328 19.71 31.64 0.18
C ALA A 328 20.86 32.65 0.06
N ALA A 329 21.50 32.76 -1.11
CA ALA A 329 22.38 33.90 -1.39
C ALA A 329 21.57 35.13 -1.85
N LYS A 330 20.42 34.91 -2.50
CA LYS A 330 19.51 35.95 -2.98
C LYS A 330 18.08 35.42 -3.00
N THR A 331 17.16 36.19 -2.45
CA THR A 331 15.72 35.85 -2.40
C THR A 331 14.92 36.71 -3.38
N ILE A 332 13.84 36.16 -3.92
CA ILE A 332 12.85 36.92 -4.70
C ILE A 332 11.66 37.36 -3.84
N TYR A 333 11.48 36.70 -2.70
CA TYR A 333 10.44 36.98 -1.74
C TYR A 333 10.96 36.69 -0.33
N SER A 334 10.67 37.59 0.60
CA SER A 334 10.95 37.44 2.02
C SER A 334 9.90 38.20 2.81
N LYS A 335 9.14 37.49 3.65
CA LYS A 335 8.14 38.12 4.53
C LYS A 335 8.15 37.46 5.89
N ILE A 336 8.02 38.29 6.92
CA ILE A 336 7.89 37.85 8.31
C ILE A 336 6.41 37.87 8.68
N HIS A 337 5.92 36.78 9.24
CA HIS A 337 4.57 36.66 9.78
C HIS A 337 4.66 36.13 11.21
N ARG A 338 4.36 36.99 12.18
CA ARG A 338 4.57 36.73 13.62
C ARG A 338 6.03 36.34 13.88
N ASP A 339 6.27 35.10 14.28
CA ASP A 339 7.57 34.56 14.64
C ASP A 339 8.14 33.63 13.55
N THR A 340 7.60 33.66 12.33
CA THR A 340 8.08 32.84 11.20
C THR A 340 8.45 33.73 10.02
N ARG A 341 9.63 33.48 9.45
CA ARG A 341 10.08 34.08 8.19
C ARG A 341 9.88 33.07 7.06
N VAL A 342 9.22 33.51 5.99
CA VAL A 342 9.08 32.74 4.75
C VAL A 342 9.92 33.39 3.66
N THR A 343 10.87 32.63 3.11
CA THR A 343 11.71 33.05 1.99
C THR A 343 11.50 32.16 0.78
N MET A 344 11.59 32.75 -0.42
CA MET A 344 11.51 32.00 -1.68
C MET A 344 12.60 32.44 -2.65
N TRP A 345 13.15 31.48 -3.39
CA TRP A 345 14.16 31.74 -4.41
C TRP A 345 14.21 30.63 -5.47
N PRO A 346 14.50 31.00 -6.74
CA PRO A 346 14.89 30.03 -7.75
C PRO A 346 16.36 29.62 -7.55
N GLY A 347 16.73 28.48 -8.09
CA GLY A 347 18.09 27.99 -8.01
C GLY A 347 18.46 26.96 -9.06
N LEU A 348 19.68 26.43 -8.93
CA LEU A 348 20.31 25.54 -9.89
C LEU A 348 21.10 24.47 -9.15
N ASN A 349 20.96 23.22 -9.61
CA ASN A 349 21.79 22.12 -9.16
C ASN A 349 22.45 21.39 -10.32
N ALA A 350 23.60 20.80 -10.03
CA ALA A 350 24.29 19.92 -10.96
C ALA A 350 24.97 18.79 -10.19
N GLY A 351 25.09 17.62 -10.81
CA GLY A 351 25.67 16.47 -10.14
C GLY A 351 25.68 15.19 -10.96
N PHE A 352 25.68 14.07 -10.24
CA PHE A 352 25.79 12.73 -10.80
C PHE A 352 24.71 11.82 -10.24
N ARG A 353 24.25 10.89 -11.08
CA ARG A 353 23.32 9.80 -10.75
C ARG A 353 23.98 8.46 -11.04
N PHE A 354 23.69 7.46 -10.21
CA PHE A 354 24.16 6.07 -10.35
C PHE A 354 23.09 5.05 -9.95
#